data_AF-A0A1H9RS94-F1
#
_entry.id   AF-A0A1H9RS94-F1
#
_cell.length_a   1.000
_cell.length_b   1.000
_cell.length_c   1.000
_cell.angle_alpha   90.00
_cell.angle_beta   90.00
_cell.angle_gamma   90.00
#
_symmetry.space_group_name_H-M   'P 1'
#
loop_
_entity.id
_entity.type
_entity.pdbx_description
1 polymer ?
#
loop_
_entity_poly.entity_id
_entity_poly.type
_entity_poly.pdbx_seq_one_letter_code
_entity_poly.pdbx_strand_id
1 'polypeptide(L)'
;GHEKGAFTGATQARPGLVESAHGGTLFLDEVGDIPLAQQVKLLRLLETGTYRRVGSTELRHADIRVVSATHRHLAQMVAEGRFREDLYYRLGTFPIHLPPLRERREDIAPLAQALLERVAPGRKLQLAAGAMALLQTQSFPGNVRELRNLLERAALLCDGHTIGVEQMHEALTCGLAPVVAAAPGEMGTAMDDTTLARLLAEHQGSRATLAQRLGMSERSLYRRLRLLKGTDAARA
;
A
#
# COMPACT_ATOMS: atom_id res chain seq x y z
N GLY A 1 7.87 13.50 25.91
CA GLY A 1 8.83 13.20 26.97
C GLY A 1 8.12 13.16 28.30
N HIS A 2 8.69 12.51 29.29
CA HIS A 2 8.11 12.38 30.61
C HIS A 2 9.16 12.61 31.69
N GLU A 3 8.72 13.08 32.85
CA GLU A 3 9.53 13.10 34.06
C GLU A 3 9.55 11.74 34.76
N LYS A 4 10.55 11.55 35.62
CA LYS A 4 10.59 10.40 36.53
C LYS A 4 9.34 10.41 37.41
N GLY A 5 8.65 9.28 37.49
CA GLY A 5 7.44 9.11 38.30
C GLY A 5 6.15 9.64 37.65
N ALA A 6 6.18 10.07 36.39
CA ALA A 6 5.00 10.60 35.71
C ALA A 6 3.84 9.60 35.52
N PHE A 7 4.15 8.29 35.50
CA PHE A 7 3.20 7.18 35.42
C PHE A 7 3.86 5.89 35.95
N THR A 8 3.08 4.82 36.13
CA THR A 8 3.59 3.52 36.58
C THR A 8 4.67 2.99 35.63
N GLY A 9 5.88 2.77 36.16
CA GLY A 9 7.03 2.33 35.36
C GLY A 9 7.92 3.46 34.79
N ALA A 10 7.59 4.73 35.03
CA ALA A 10 8.45 5.87 34.66
C ALA A 10 9.66 6.01 35.61
N THR A 11 10.61 5.09 35.54
CA THR A 11 11.77 5.03 36.46
C THR A 11 12.81 6.13 36.21
N GLN A 12 12.84 6.71 35.02
CA GLN A 12 13.75 7.79 34.61
C GLN A 12 13.01 8.80 33.73
N ALA A 13 13.52 10.03 33.66
CA ALA A 13 13.02 11.02 32.72
C ALA A 13 13.50 10.69 31.29
N ARG A 14 12.65 10.95 30.29
CA ARG A 14 12.99 10.78 28.87
C ARG A 14 12.58 12.00 28.04
N PRO A 15 13.47 12.53 27.17
CA PRO A 15 13.12 13.63 26.28
C PRO A 15 12.01 13.23 25.31
N GLY A 16 11.23 14.21 24.85
CA GLY A 16 10.18 14.02 23.85
C GLY A 16 10.63 14.36 22.44
N LEU A 17 9.83 13.99 21.44
CA LEU A 17 10.10 14.32 20.03
C LEU A 17 10.26 15.83 19.78
N VAL A 18 9.44 16.66 20.42
CA VAL A 18 9.54 18.12 20.34
C VAL A 18 10.87 18.63 20.89
N GLU A 19 11.32 18.06 22.02
CA GLU A 19 12.58 18.43 22.66
C GLU A 19 13.77 18.00 21.80
N SER A 20 13.71 16.79 21.25
CA SER A 20 14.74 16.26 20.35
C SER A 20 14.83 17.00 19.02
N ALA A 21 13.74 17.65 18.59
CA ALA A 21 13.68 18.40 17.34
C ALA A 21 14.06 19.88 17.50
N HIS A 22 14.36 20.35 18.71
CA HIS A 22 14.71 21.75 18.95
C HIS A 22 15.89 22.22 18.09
N GLY A 23 15.73 23.35 17.41
CA GLY A 23 16.69 23.88 16.44
C GLY A 23 16.64 23.19 15.06
N GLY A 24 15.66 22.32 14.84
CA GLY A 24 15.54 21.48 13.65
C GLY A 24 14.12 21.41 13.09
N THR A 25 13.79 20.26 12.48
CA THR A 25 12.48 20.01 11.86
C THR A 25 11.76 18.86 12.54
N LEU A 26 10.49 19.07 12.89
CA LEU A 26 9.57 18.05 13.38
C LEU A 26 8.63 17.64 12.24
N PHE A 27 8.75 16.38 11.79
CA PHE A 27 7.81 15.80 10.82
C PHE A 27 6.67 15.07 11.54
N LEU A 28 5.43 15.46 11.26
CA LEU A 28 4.22 14.86 11.81
C LEU A 28 3.47 14.13 10.71
N ASP A 29 3.56 12.80 10.69
CA ASP A 29 2.76 11.98 9.78
C ASP A 29 1.35 11.76 10.36
N GLU A 30 0.38 11.56 9.48
CA GLU A 30 -1.02 11.25 9.82
C GLU A 30 -1.66 12.24 10.82
N VAL A 31 -1.43 13.55 10.65
CA VAL A 31 -1.90 14.58 11.61
C VAL A 31 -3.43 14.58 11.81
N GLY A 32 -4.19 14.10 10.82
CA GLY A 32 -5.64 13.94 10.88
C GLY A 32 -6.12 12.86 11.86
N ASP A 33 -5.25 11.96 12.31
CA ASP A 33 -5.57 10.91 13.28
C ASP A 33 -5.31 11.34 14.74
N ILE A 34 -4.82 12.57 14.95
CA ILE A 34 -4.57 13.11 16.28
C ILE A 34 -5.89 13.35 17.03
N PRO A 35 -6.08 12.78 18.24
CA PRO A 35 -7.26 13.02 19.04
C PRO A 35 -7.48 14.51 19.39
N LEU A 36 -8.72 14.96 19.45
CA LEU A 36 -9.08 16.38 19.74
C LEU A 36 -8.36 16.97 20.97
N ALA A 37 -8.24 16.20 22.05
CA ALA A 37 -7.55 16.65 23.26
C ALA A 37 -6.04 16.89 23.06
N GLN A 38 -5.42 16.18 22.11
CA GLN A 38 -4.02 16.37 21.74
C GLN A 38 -3.86 17.51 20.73
N GLN A 39 -4.86 17.78 19.88
CA GLN A 39 -4.85 18.90 18.93
C GLN A 39 -4.64 20.25 19.64
N VAL A 40 -5.25 20.46 20.81
CA VAL A 40 -5.04 21.68 21.63
C VAL A 40 -3.57 21.84 22.07
N LYS A 41 -2.91 20.72 22.41
CA LYS A 41 -1.50 20.75 22.82
C LYS A 41 -0.58 21.03 21.63
N LEU A 42 -0.90 20.47 20.46
CA LEU A 42 -0.17 20.74 19.23
C LEU A 42 -0.35 22.20 18.78
N LEU A 43 -1.57 22.74 18.84
CA LEU A 43 -1.84 24.14 18.53
C LEU A 43 -0.97 25.07 19.41
N ARG A 44 -0.95 24.83 20.73
CA ARG A 44 -0.12 25.62 21.65
C ARG A 44 1.36 25.60 21.27
N LEU A 45 1.86 24.42 20.89
CA LEU A 45 3.25 24.28 20.42
C LEU A 45 3.49 25.10 19.15
N LEU A 46 2.58 25.06 18.19
CA LEU A 46 2.70 25.79 16.92
C LEU A 46 2.55 27.32 17.06
N GLU A 47 1.77 27.77 18.05
CA GLU A 47 1.52 29.20 18.28
C GLU A 47 2.62 29.85 19.12
N THR A 48 3.00 29.19 20.22
CA THR A 48 3.87 29.80 21.25
C THR A 48 5.23 29.15 21.36
N GLY A 49 5.49 28.05 20.63
CA GLY A 49 6.71 27.26 20.79
C GLY A 49 6.80 26.54 22.14
N THR A 50 5.74 26.59 22.98
CA THR A 50 5.79 26.07 24.35
C THR A 50 5.18 24.67 24.49
N TYR A 51 5.82 23.84 25.30
CA TYR A 51 5.35 22.50 25.65
C TYR A 51 5.66 22.15 27.10
N ARG A 52 5.11 21.03 27.58
CA ARG A 52 5.38 20.46 28.90
C ARG A 52 5.68 18.98 28.76
N ARG A 53 6.57 18.47 29.62
CA ARG A 53 6.74 17.02 29.78
C ARG A 53 5.56 16.44 30.55
N VAL A 54 5.23 15.18 30.27
CA VAL A 54 4.21 14.47 31.05
C VAL A 54 4.70 14.36 32.50
N GLY A 55 3.84 14.73 33.45
CA GLY A 55 4.18 14.78 34.87
C GLY A 55 4.90 16.06 35.32
N SER A 56 5.18 17.01 34.42
CA SER A 56 5.78 18.30 34.75
C SER A 56 4.80 19.46 34.54
N THR A 57 4.87 20.46 35.43
CA THR A 57 4.19 21.75 35.28
C THR A 57 5.08 22.80 34.63
N GLU A 58 6.39 22.53 34.51
CA GLU A 58 7.39 23.42 33.92
C GLU A 58 7.13 23.59 32.42
N LEU A 59 7.00 24.86 32.00
CA LEU A 59 6.93 25.21 30.58
C LEU A 59 8.33 25.22 29.97
N ARG A 60 8.44 24.59 28.82
CA ARG A 60 9.66 24.56 28.01
C ARG A 60 9.37 25.17 26.65
N HIS A 61 10.38 25.75 26.04
CA HIS A 61 10.30 26.33 24.72
C HIS A 61 11.09 25.48 23.72
N ALA A 62 10.56 25.30 22.52
CA ALA A 62 11.26 24.69 21.40
C ALA A 62 11.02 25.53 20.14
N ASP A 63 12.11 26.04 19.58
CA ASP A 63 12.13 26.54 18.20
C ASP A 63 12.23 25.35 17.23
N ILE A 64 11.22 25.16 16.39
CA ILE A 64 11.10 24.04 15.45
C ILE A 64 10.41 24.47 14.16
N ARG A 65 10.89 23.94 13.04
CA ARG A 65 10.11 23.91 11.79
C ARG A 65 9.18 22.70 11.81
N VAL A 66 7.89 22.89 11.57
CA VAL A 66 6.94 21.76 11.47
C VAL A 66 6.62 21.47 10.01
N VAL A 67 6.66 20.19 9.65
CA VAL A 67 6.17 19.66 8.38
C VAL A 67 5.16 18.57 8.72
N SER A 68 3.95 18.63 8.18
CA SER A 68 2.90 17.65 8.46
C SER A 68 2.35 17.01 7.20
N ALA A 69 1.94 15.74 7.31
CA ALA A 69 1.28 14.99 6.26
C ALA A 69 -0.02 14.34 6.78
N THR A 70 -0.97 14.10 5.88
CA THR A 70 -2.18 13.32 6.18
C THR A 70 -2.81 12.78 4.90
N HIS A 71 -3.49 11.63 5.02
CA HIS A 71 -4.33 11.06 3.98
C HIS A 71 -5.82 11.49 4.10
N ARG A 72 -6.18 12.23 5.16
CA ARG A 72 -7.55 12.63 5.46
C ARG A 72 -7.86 14.03 4.92
N HIS A 73 -9.12 14.28 4.57
CA HIS A 73 -9.58 15.59 4.13
C HIS A 73 -9.86 16.51 5.34
N LEU A 74 -8.84 17.23 5.81
CA LEU A 74 -8.94 18.02 7.06
C LEU A 74 -10.08 19.03 7.05
N ALA A 75 -10.34 19.72 5.94
CA ALA A 75 -11.45 20.68 5.86
C ALA A 75 -12.82 20.04 6.09
N GLN A 76 -12.99 18.77 5.69
CA GLN A 76 -14.22 18.02 5.96
C GLN A 76 -14.29 17.62 7.43
N MET A 77 -13.16 17.20 8.01
CA MET A 77 -13.08 16.87 9.43
C MET A 77 -13.35 18.08 10.34
N VAL A 78 -12.99 19.29 9.90
CA VAL A 78 -13.35 20.54 10.58
C VAL A 78 -14.87 20.73 10.56
N ALA A 79 -15.51 20.60 9.40
CA ALA A 79 -16.97 20.70 9.28
C ALA A 79 -17.72 19.66 10.15
N GLU A 80 -17.13 18.48 10.36
CA GLU A 80 -17.67 17.41 11.20
C GLU A 80 -17.30 17.53 12.69
N GLY A 81 -16.56 18.56 13.09
CA GLY A 81 -16.10 18.76 14.48
C GLY A 81 -15.07 17.75 14.96
N ARG A 82 -14.46 16.96 14.06
CA ARG A 82 -13.43 15.96 14.34
C ARG A 82 -12.01 16.53 14.30
N PHE A 83 -11.85 17.72 13.74
CA PHE A 83 -10.60 18.46 13.70
C PHE A 83 -10.85 19.92 14.03
N ARG A 84 -9.94 20.56 14.78
CA ARG A 84 -10.11 21.96 15.15
C ARG A 84 -9.75 22.88 13.98
N GLU A 85 -10.60 23.89 13.78
CA GLU A 85 -10.43 24.90 12.73
C GLU A 85 -9.13 25.72 12.93
N ASP A 86 -8.83 26.13 14.17
CA ASP A 86 -7.62 26.88 14.51
C ASP A 86 -6.33 26.14 14.13
N LEU A 87 -6.25 24.85 14.46
CA LEU A 87 -5.12 23.99 14.09
C LEU A 87 -5.03 23.77 12.58
N TYR A 88 -6.17 23.64 11.89
CA TYR A 88 -6.21 23.48 10.43
C TYR A 88 -5.54 24.66 9.74
N TYR A 89 -5.91 25.89 10.09
CA TYR A 89 -5.30 27.07 9.50
C TYR A 89 -3.82 27.23 9.88
N ARG A 90 -3.42 26.83 11.10
CA ARG A 90 -2.02 26.92 11.51
C ARG A 90 -1.12 25.95 10.74
N LEU A 91 -1.58 24.71 10.51
CA LEU A 91 -0.86 23.72 9.72
C LEU A 91 -0.90 24.02 8.21
N GLY A 92 -2.03 24.55 7.73
CA GLY A 92 -2.30 24.80 6.31
C GLY A 92 -1.63 26.04 5.72
N THR A 93 -0.56 26.56 6.33
CA THR A 93 0.12 27.79 5.84
C THR A 93 0.66 27.63 4.41
N PHE A 94 1.17 26.44 4.06
CA PHE A 94 1.64 26.12 2.72
C PHE A 94 1.28 24.67 2.35
N PRO A 95 0.10 24.44 1.74
CA PRO A 95 -0.35 23.11 1.39
C PRO A 95 0.38 22.58 0.15
N ILE A 96 0.85 21.34 0.21
CA ILE A 96 1.43 20.62 -0.93
C ILE A 96 0.54 19.42 -1.24
N HIS A 97 -0.08 19.42 -2.43
CA HIS A 97 -0.85 18.28 -2.90
C HIS A 97 0.10 17.24 -3.51
N LEU A 98 0.06 16.01 -2.98
CA LEU A 98 0.82 14.89 -3.54
C LEU A 98 -0.12 14.01 -4.37
N PRO A 99 -0.04 14.07 -5.72
CA PRO A 99 -0.94 13.30 -6.57
C PRO A 99 -0.67 11.79 -6.43
N PRO A 100 -1.71 10.94 -6.55
CA PRO A 100 -1.56 9.50 -6.57
C PRO A 100 -0.80 9.03 -7.82
N LEU A 101 -0.17 7.85 -7.75
CA LEU A 101 0.66 7.34 -8.85
C LEU A 101 -0.09 7.23 -10.19
N ARG A 102 -1.40 6.91 -10.17
CA ARG A 102 -2.25 6.85 -11.37
C ARG A 102 -2.37 8.17 -12.13
N GLU A 103 -2.14 9.31 -11.48
CA GLU A 103 -2.18 10.66 -12.05
C GLU A 103 -0.80 11.14 -12.53
N ARG A 104 0.25 10.34 -12.30
CA ARG A 104 1.65 10.60 -12.71
C ARG A 104 2.29 9.33 -13.29
N ARG A 105 1.67 8.77 -14.34
CA ARG A 105 2.07 7.45 -14.88
C ARG A 105 3.48 7.45 -15.46
N GLU A 106 3.94 8.60 -15.95
CA GLU A 106 5.30 8.82 -16.43
C GLU A 106 6.37 8.51 -15.36
N ASP A 107 6.04 8.68 -14.07
CA ASP A 107 6.94 8.40 -12.97
C ASP A 107 7.10 6.91 -12.68
N ILE A 108 6.21 6.05 -13.20
CA ILE A 108 6.25 4.60 -12.94
C ILE A 108 7.58 4.00 -13.38
N ALA A 109 8.09 4.36 -14.56
CA ALA A 109 9.33 3.82 -15.08
C ALA A 109 10.57 4.18 -14.23
N PRO A 110 10.87 5.47 -13.96
CA PRO A 110 12.01 5.84 -13.12
C PRO A 110 11.84 5.35 -11.67
N LEU A 111 10.62 5.36 -11.12
CA LEU A 111 10.37 4.80 -9.79
C LEU A 111 10.61 3.30 -9.75
N ALA A 112 10.15 2.55 -10.76
CA ALA A 112 10.34 1.10 -10.80
C ALA A 112 11.82 0.73 -10.86
N GLN A 113 12.61 1.44 -11.67
CA GLN A 113 14.06 1.23 -11.73
C GLN A 113 14.72 1.50 -10.37
N ALA A 114 14.44 2.64 -9.74
CA ALA A 114 15.01 2.99 -8.44
C ALA A 114 14.56 2.06 -7.31
N LEU A 115 13.30 1.60 -7.34
CA LEU A 115 12.78 0.65 -6.36
C LEU A 115 13.38 -0.74 -6.54
N LEU A 116 13.63 -1.16 -7.79
CA LEU A 116 14.18 -2.48 -8.09
C LEU A 116 15.57 -2.67 -7.47
N GLU A 117 16.41 -1.63 -7.50
CA GLU A 117 17.71 -1.59 -6.82
C GLU A 117 17.60 -1.78 -5.30
N ARG A 118 16.49 -1.31 -4.70
CA ARG A 118 16.26 -1.38 -3.24
C ARG A 118 15.66 -2.70 -2.79
N VAL A 119 14.80 -3.33 -3.60
CA VAL A 119 14.14 -4.60 -3.25
C VAL A 119 15.03 -5.81 -3.52
N ALA A 120 16.00 -5.70 -4.42
CA ALA A 120 16.93 -6.78 -4.74
C ALA A 120 18.40 -6.31 -4.60
N PRO A 121 18.83 -5.90 -3.38
CA PRO A 121 20.18 -5.41 -3.18
C PRO A 121 21.22 -6.48 -3.57
N GLY A 122 22.21 -6.10 -4.36
CA GLY A 122 23.24 -7.00 -4.87
C GLY A 122 22.85 -7.79 -6.14
N ARG A 123 21.58 -7.76 -6.56
CA ARG A 123 21.15 -8.32 -7.85
C ARG A 123 20.86 -7.16 -8.81
N LYS A 124 21.58 -7.11 -9.93
CA LYS A 124 21.30 -6.17 -11.03
C LYS A 124 20.11 -6.67 -11.85
N LEU A 125 18.90 -6.50 -11.32
CA LEU A 125 17.67 -6.85 -12.03
C LEU A 125 17.26 -5.75 -13.00
N GLN A 126 16.71 -6.14 -14.14
CA GLN A 126 16.15 -5.25 -15.16
C GLN A 126 14.73 -5.68 -15.50
N LEU A 127 13.89 -4.72 -15.88
CA LEU A 127 12.55 -5.00 -16.39
C LEU A 127 12.61 -5.12 -17.92
N ALA A 128 12.09 -6.22 -18.46
CA ALA A 128 11.85 -6.31 -19.89
C ALA A 128 10.81 -5.26 -20.34
N ALA A 129 10.87 -4.82 -21.60
CA ALA A 129 9.94 -3.83 -22.14
C ALA A 129 8.46 -4.22 -21.94
N GLY A 130 8.12 -5.49 -22.13
CA GLY A 130 6.76 -5.99 -21.89
C GLY A 130 6.34 -5.95 -20.41
N ALA A 131 7.27 -6.20 -19.47
CA ALA A 131 6.99 -6.09 -18.04
C ALA A 131 6.76 -4.63 -17.63
N MET A 132 7.54 -3.69 -18.19
CA MET A 132 7.34 -2.26 -17.99
C MET A 132 6.00 -1.78 -18.55
N ALA A 133 5.63 -2.22 -19.76
CA ALA A 133 4.33 -1.91 -20.35
C ALA A 133 3.18 -2.39 -19.47
N LEU A 134 3.28 -3.59 -18.89
CA LEU A 134 2.30 -4.08 -17.93
C LEU A 134 2.21 -3.23 -16.66
N LEU A 135 3.33 -2.75 -16.12
CA LEU A 135 3.32 -1.86 -14.95
C LEU A 135 2.59 -0.54 -15.26
N GLN A 136 2.78 0.02 -16.46
CA GLN A 136 2.17 1.29 -16.87
C GLN A 136 0.64 1.21 -17.05
N THR A 137 0.07 0.02 -17.23
CA THR A 137 -1.38 -0.16 -17.32
C THR A 137 -2.05 -0.31 -15.95
N GLN A 138 -1.28 -0.52 -14.88
CA GLN A 138 -1.83 -0.68 -13.53
C GLN A 138 -2.23 0.66 -12.91
N SER A 139 -3.25 0.62 -12.05
CA SER A 139 -3.79 1.81 -11.36
C SER A 139 -3.09 2.13 -10.04
N PHE A 140 -2.42 1.15 -9.42
CA PHE A 140 -1.74 1.28 -8.12
C PHE A 140 -2.55 2.05 -7.06
N PRO A 141 -3.72 1.55 -6.61
CA PRO A 141 -4.47 2.16 -5.52
C PRO A 141 -3.64 2.37 -4.23
N GLY A 142 -2.69 1.48 -3.94
CA GLY A 142 -1.71 1.60 -2.85
C GLY A 142 -0.47 2.43 -3.20
N ASN A 143 -0.48 3.12 -4.35
CA ASN A 143 0.54 4.07 -4.81
C ASN A 143 1.94 3.41 -4.90
N VAL A 144 3.01 4.16 -4.64
CA VAL A 144 4.39 3.68 -4.68
C VAL A 144 4.63 2.44 -3.80
N ARG A 145 3.90 2.29 -2.68
CA ARG A 145 4.03 1.09 -1.81
C ARG A 145 3.58 -0.17 -2.54
N GLU A 146 2.49 -0.10 -3.29
CA GLU A 146 2.01 -1.24 -4.07
C GLU A 146 2.95 -1.58 -5.23
N LEU A 147 3.44 -0.56 -5.94
CA LEU A 147 4.48 -0.75 -6.96
C LEU A 147 5.72 -1.45 -6.39
N ARG A 148 6.22 -0.99 -5.23
CA ARG A 148 7.36 -1.63 -4.53
C ARG A 148 7.07 -3.10 -4.23
N ASN A 149 5.91 -3.40 -3.65
CA ASN A 149 5.55 -4.77 -3.27
C ASN A 149 5.41 -5.68 -4.49
N LEU A 150 4.89 -5.17 -5.61
CA LEU A 150 4.81 -5.91 -6.87
C LEU A 150 6.21 -6.23 -7.42
N LEU A 151 7.11 -5.25 -7.43
CA LEU A 151 8.50 -5.44 -7.86
C LEU A 151 9.25 -6.42 -6.97
N GLU A 152 9.03 -6.37 -5.65
CA GLU A 152 9.60 -7.32 -4.69
C GLU A 152 9.15 -8.76 -5.00
N ARG A 153 7.85 -8.97 -5.26
CA ARG A 153 7.35 -10.29 -5.69
C ARG A 153 7.94 -10.74 -7.03
N ALA A 154 7.98 -9.85 -8.02
CA ALA A 154 8.54 -10.17 -9.33
C ALA A 154 10.04 -10.50 -9.25
N ALA A 155 10.79 -9.84 -8.36
CA ALA A 155 12.20 -10.13 -8.11
C ALA A 155 12.42 -11.50 -7.45
N LEU A 156 11.51 -11.94 -6.57
CA LEU A 156 11.55 -13.27 -5.96
C LEU A 156 11.22 -14.39 -6.97
N LEU A 157 10.35 -14.12 -7.94
CA LEU A 157 9.97 -15.06 -8.99
C LEU A 157 10.96 -15.10 -10.16
N CYS A 158 11.94 -14.19 -10.19
CA CYS A 158 12.95 -14.12 -11.22
C CYS A 158 14.19 -14.90 -10.77
N ASP A 159 14.53 -15.97 -11.48
CA ASP A 159 15.78 -16.72 -11.23
C ASP A 159 17.01 -16.05 -11.87
N GLY A 160 16.80 -15.16 -12.86
CA GLY A 160 17.85 -14.50 -13.63
C GLY A 160 18.09 -13.03 -13.26
N HIS A 161 18.43 -12.24 -14.28
CA HIS A 161 18.67 -10.80 -14.18
C HIS A 161 17.58 -9.96 -14.87
N THR A 162 16.66 -10.58 -15.59
CA THR A 162 15.62 -9.87 -16.33
C THR A 162 14.25 -10.37 -15.90
N ILE A 163 13.43 -9.48 -15.38
CA ILE A 163 12.04 -9.72 -15.04
C ILE A 163 11.22 -9.56 -16.31
N GLY A 164 10.66 -10.68 -16.79
CA GLY A 164 9.82 -10.74 -17.98
C GLY A 164 8.34 -10.49 -17.68
N VAL A 165 7.54 -10.59 -18.75
CA VAL A 165 6.08 -10.47 -18.70
C VAL A 165 5.47 -11.56 -17.81
N GLU A 166 5.98 -12.79 -17.88
CA GLU A 166 5.48 -13.93 -17.12
C GLU A 166 5.63 -13.73 -15.61
N GLN A 167 6.83 -13.39 -15.14
CA GLN A 167 7.08 -13.14 -13.72
C GLN A 167 6.27 -11.94 -13.21
N MET A 168 6.09 -10.91 -14.06
CA MET A 168 5.26 -9.76 -13.70
C MET A 168 3.78 -10.14 -13.58
N HIS A 169 3.25 -10.93 -14.51
CA HIS A 169 1.88 -11.41 -14.47
C HIS A 169 1.63 -12.33 -13.26
N GLU A 170 2.58 -13.22 -12.96
CA GLU A 170 2.53 -14.04 -11.77
C GLU A 170 2.61 -13.19 -10.50
N ALA A 171 3.48 -12.18 -10.44
CA ALA A 171 3.57 -11.27 -9.30
C ALA A 171 2.29 -10.44 -9.10
N LEU A 172 1.58 -10.09 -10.17
CA LEU A 172 0.28 -9.41 -10.10
C LEU A 172 -0.80 -10.34 -9.52
N THR A 173 -0.82 -11.60 -9.92
CA THR A 173 -1.81 -12.59 -9.48
C THR A 173 -1.49 -13.22 -8.12
N CYS A 174 -0.23 -13.17 -7.70
CA CYS A 174 0.24 -13.67 -6.41
C CYS A 174 -0.30 -12.82 -5.25
N GLY A 175 -1.12 -13.41 -4.39
CA GLY A 175 -1.69 -12.74 -3.21
C GLY A 175 -3.00 -11.98 -3.46
N LEU A 176 -3.45 -11.88 -4.72
CA LEU A 176 -4.84 -11.54 -5.03
C LEU A 176 -5.70 -12.80 -4.85
N ALA A 177 -6.20 -13.04 -3.65
CA ALA A 177 -7.60 -13.45 -3.61
C ALA A 177 -8.36 -12.31 -4.29
N PRO A 178 -9.22 -12.58 -5.29
CA PRO A 178 -9.92 -11.49 -5.96
C PRO A 178 -10.71 -10.75 -4.90
N VAL A 179 -10.31 -9.52 -4.58
CA VAL A 179 -11.25 -8.56 -4.02
C VAL A 179 -12.24 -8.37 -5.15
N VAL A 180 -13.39 -9.03 -5.00
CA VAL A 180 -14.47 -9.04 -5.96
C VAL A 180 -14.95 -7.60 -6.15
N ALA A 181 -14.31 -6.88 -7.06
CA ALA A 181 -14.97 -5.84 -7.83
C ALA A 181 -15.74 -6.59 -8.92
N ALA A 182 -16.92 -7.09 -8.56
CA ALA A 182 -17.88 -7.58 -9.53
C ALA A 182 -18.36 -6.39 -10.36
N ALA A 183 -17.71 -6.17 -11.49
CA ALA A 183 -18.34 -5.56 -12.65
C ALA A 183 -18.43 -6.68 -13.72
N PRO A 184 -19.64 -7.13 -14.09
CA PRO A 184 -19.80 -8.09 -15.17
C PRO A 184 -19.66 -7.34 -16.50
N GLY A 185 -18.61 -7.64 -17.26
CA GLY A 185 -18.39 -6.96 -18.54
C GLY A 185 -17.11 -7.40 -19.25
N GLU A 186 -17.17 -8.63 -19.79
CA GLU A 186 -16.60 -9.07 -21.07
C GLU A 186 -15.09 -8.99 -21.39
N MET A 187 -14.64 -10.15 -21.94
CA MET A 187 -13.48 -10.45 -22.78
C MET A 187 -12.12 -10.70 -22.08
N GLY A 188 -11.41 -11.81 -22.33
CA GLY A 188 -11.41 -12.67 -23.52
C GLY A 188 -10.99 -14.14 -23.28
N THR A 189 -11.58 -15.00 -24.11
CA THR A 189 -11.17 -16.37 -24.49
C THR A 189 -10.92 -17.36 -23.35
N ALA A 190 -11.90 -17.53 -22.48
CA ALA A 190 -12.00 -18.71 -21.63
C ALA A 190 -12.88 -19.73 -22.37
N MET A 191 -12.29 -20.87 -22.78
CA MET A 191 -13.05 -22.04 -23.27
C MET A 191 -14.27 -22.30 -22.37
N ASP A 192 -15.47 -22.33 -22.95
CA ASP A 192 -16.71 -22.45 -22.19
C ASP A 192 -16.70 -23.70 -21.32
N ASP A 193 -17.17 -23.56 -20.08
CA ASP A 193 -17.21 -24.63 -19.10
C ASP A 193 -18.04 -25.85 -19.57
N THR A 194 -19.00 -25.63 -20.47
CA THR A 194 -19.76 -26.68 -21.17
C THR A 194 -18.90 -27.48 -22.14
N THR A 195 -17.99 -26.82 -22.85
CA THR A 195 -17.03 -27.46 -23.77
C THR A 195 -16.02 -28.27 -22.97
N LEU A 196 -15.56 -27.75 -21.83
CA LEU A 196 -14.66 -28.47 -20.91
C LEU A 196 -15.34 -29.72 -20.33
N ALA A 197 -16.60 -29.63 -19.91
CA ALA A 197 -17.37 -30.77 -19.39
C ALA A 197 -17.55 -31.88 -20.45
N ARG A 198 -17.81 -31.50 -21.71
CA ARG A 198 -17.93 -32.46 -22.81
C ARG A 198 -16.61 -33.16 -23.13
N LEU A 199 -15.50 -32.40 -23.18
CA LEU A 199 -14.16 -32.95 -23.38
C LEU A 199 -13.72 -33.88 -22.24
N LEU A 200 -14.17 -33.62 -21.00
CA LEU A 200 -13.95 -34.53 -19.88
C LEU A 200 -14.74 -35.84 -19.99
N ALA A 201 -15.95 -35.80 -20.56
CA ALA A 201 -16.77 -36.98 -20.76
C ALA A 201 -16.25 -37.86 -21.91
N GLU A 202 -15.70 -37.23 -22.96
CA GLU A 202 -15.17 -37.93 -24.15
C GLU A 202 -13.73 -38.46 -23.95
N HIS A 203 -12.95 -37.90 -23.02
CA HIS A 203 -11.53 -38.26 -22.86
C HIS A 203 -11.31 -39.45 -21.92
N GLN A 204 -10.91 -40.60 -22.49
CA GLN A 204 -10.59 -41.84 -21.76
C GLN A 204 -9.12 -41.92 -21.29
N GLY A 205 -8.53 -40.80 -20.85
CA GLY A 205 -7.13 -40.71 -20.44
C GLY A 205 -6.93 -40.03 -19.08
N SER A 206 -5.68 -40.00 -18.60
CA SER A 206 -5.36 -39.31 -17.35
C SER A 206 -5.57 -37.80 -17.49
N ARG A 207 -5.95 -37.11 -16.40
CA ARG A 207 -6.19 -35.65 -16.41
C ARG A 207 -4.94 -34.84 -16.82
N ALA A 208 -3.75 -35.39 -16.61
CA ALA A 208 -2.48 -34.86 -17.07
C ALA A 208 -2.42 -34.74 -18.61
N THR A 209 -2.84 -35.79 -19.32
CA THR A 209 -2.85 -35.80 -20.79
C THR A 209 -3.87 -34.81 -21.38
N LEU A 210 -5.00 -34.63 -20.68
CA LEU A 210 -6.00 -33.64 -21.07
C LEU A 210 -5.47 -32.21 -20.86
N ALA A 211 -4.75 -31.95 -19.76
CA ALA A 211 -4.13 -30.65 -19.50
C ALA A 211 -3.10 -30.28 -20.58
N GLN A 212 -2.24 -31.23 -20.96
CA GLN A 212 -1.29 -31.04 -22.06
C GLN A 212 -1.98 -30.78 -23.40
N ARG A 213 -3.03 -31.54 -23.74
CA ARG A 213 -3.81 -31.34 -24.97
C ARG A 213 -4.49 -29.98 -25.04
N LEU A 214 -4.88 -29.45 -23.89
CA LEU A 214 -5.51 -28.13 -23.75
C LEU A 214 -4.51 -26.98 -23.58
N GLY A 215 -3.20 -27.25 -23.64
CA GLY A 215 -2.16 -26.23 -23.46
C GLY A 215 -2.17 -25.57 -22.08
N MET A 216 -2.67 -26.26 -21.05
CA MET A 216 -2.77 -25.73 -19.69
C MET A 216 -2.00 -26.60 -18.68
N SER A 217 -1.56 -25.98 -17.59
CA SER A 217 -0.98 -26.71 -16.47
C SER A 217 -2.03 -27.56 -15.75
N GLU A 218 -1.63 -28.72 -15.22
CA GLU A 218 -2.55 -29.61 -14.48
C GLU A 218 -3.24 -28.88 -13.33
N ARG A 219 -2.52 -28.02 -12.60
CA ARG A 219 -3.08 -27.19 -11.52
C ARG A 219 -4.23 -26.30 -12.02
N SER A 220 -4.13 -25.75 -13.23
CA SER A 220 -5.17 -24.92 -13.84
C SER A 220 -6.41 -25.74 -14.20
N LEU A 221 -6.22 -26.97 -14.72
CA LEU A 221 -7.31 -27.90 -15.00
C LEU A 221 -8.06 -28.32 -13.72
N TYR A 222 -7.32 -28.69 -12.66
CA TYR A 222 -7.89 -29.08 -11.37
C TYR A 222 -8.66 -27.93 -10.71
N ARG A 223 -8.16 -26.68 -10.81
CA ARG A 223 -8.86 -25.50 -10.29
C ARG A 223 -10.20 -25.29 -11.01
N ARG A 224 -10.22 -25.43 -12.33
CA ARG A 224 -11.44 -25.25 -13.15
C ARG A 224 -12.48 -26.34 -12.90
N LEU A 225 -12.04 -27.60 -12.76
CA LEU A 225 -12.87 -28.72 -12.33
C LEU A 225 -13.51 -28.51 -10.95
N ARG A 226 -12.77 -27.89 -10.01
CA ARG A 226 -13.26 -27.60 -8.67
C ARG A 226 -14.35 -26.53 -8.68
N LEU A 227 -14.23 -25.53 -9.55
CA LEU A 227 -15.24 -24.48 -9.75
C LEU A 227 -16.53 -25.07 -10.34
N LEU A 228 -16.42 -25.90 -11.38
CA LEU A 228 -17.54 -26.64 -11.99
C LEU A 228 -18.34 -27.47 -10.97
N LYS A 229 -17.65 -28.24 -10.11
CA LYS A 229 -18.29 -29.04 -9.05
C LYS A 229 -18.93 -28.17 -7.95
N GLY A 230 -18.41 -26.97 -7.71
CA GLY A 230 -18.97 -26.03 -6.75
C GLY A 230 -20.29 -25.41 -7.21
N THR A 231 -20.46 -25.21 -8.53
CA THR A 231 -21.69 -24.69 -9.13
C THR A 231 -22.85 -25.69 -9.16
N ASP A 232 -22.59 -27.00 -9.30
CA ASP A 232 -23.64 -28.02 -9.26
C ASP A 232 -24.20 -28.23 -7.85
N ALA A 233 -23.38 -28.07 -6.80
CA ALA A 233 -23.82 -28.19 -5.41
C ALA A 233 -24.65 -26.99 -4.92
N ALA A 234 -24.64 -25.86 -5.64
CA ALA A 234 -25.42 -24.65 -5.31
C ALA A 234 -26.77 -24.60 -6.03
N ARG A 235 -27.12 -25.62 -6.85
CA ARG A 235 -28.37 -25.70 -7.63
C ARG A 235 -29.29 -26.86 -7.22
N ALA A 236 -28.98 -27.57 -6.14
CA ALA A 236 -29.88 -28.56 -5.51
C ALA A 236 -30.41 -27.99 -4.19
#